data_AF-A0A1I4VEL7-F1
#
_entry.id   AF-A0A1I4VEL7-F1
#
_cell.length_a   1.000
_cell.length_b   1.000
_cell.length_c   1.000
_cell.angle_alpha   90.00
_cell.angle_beta   90.00
_cell.angle_gamma   90.00
#
_symmetry.space_group_name_H-M   'P 1'
#
loop_
_entity.id
_entity.type
_entity.pdbx_description
1 polymer ?
#
loop_
_entity_poly.entity_id
_entity_poly.type
_entity_poly.pdbx_seq_one_letter_code
_entity_poly.pdbx_strand_id
1 'polypeptide(L)'
;MEEWITGRHISFNIEDRSYLANLKREVHRLSIQCGLNEKKVAEVDIVVAEIGSNIIKHAGGGEVLVMLTDQPQPAIEIIGIDAGPGINDLARMMQDGISTVNTLGQGLGAIKRLSDFSQVYSVKGWGTVLLARFYIKPPEQYPPKPGPELRTLLLPKPGERACGDGYFINADKTGIRLFLGDGLGHGPEAHKAVTAAIGSFRYCMLSDLSEVMRQVNEDVKRTRGLVGSMAVYNHRLRNWRLCGVGNIHMRMWTAAESKTYLPYNGIIGHNLPRTINEQEVEHAPGKEQILIMCSDGIKTRWEMTRYPGIFRYDMSILAAAIYKDNARKTDDMSVVIVKVK
;
A
#
# COMPACT_ATOMS: atom_id res chain seq x y z
N MET A 1 -11.42 12.96 -19.87
CA MET A 1 -11.58 12.62 -18.44
C MET A 1 -10.79 11.35 -18.24
N GLU A 2 -9.60 11.42 -17.62
CA GLU A 2 -8.88 10.22 -17.20
C GLU A 2 -9.72 9.53 -16.11
N GLU A 3 -9.97 8.23 -16.28
CA GLU A 3 -10.70 7.39 -15.35
C GLU A 3 -9.84 7.24 -14.07
N TRP A 4 -10.33 7.76 -12.94
CA TRP A 4 -9.56 7.87 -11.70
C TRP A 4 -9.49 6.51 -11.00
N ILE A 5 -8.29 6.00 -10.77
CA ILE A 5 -8.06 4.72 -10.10
C ILE A 5 -7.83 4.99 -8.60
N THR A 6 -8.85 4.75 -7.78
CA THR A 6 -8.66 4.60 -6.33
C THR A 6 -7.67 3.46 -6.08
N GLY A 7 -6.84 3.59 -5.05
CA GLY A 7 -5.89 2.53 -4.69
C GLY A 7 -4.53 2.57 -5.41
N ARG A 8 -4.21 3.64 -6.14
CA ARG A 8 -2.89 3.85 -6.74
C ARG A 8 -2.21 5.09 -6.18
N HIS A 9 -0.91 4.99 -5.89
CA HIS A 9 -0.11 6.12 -5.43
C HIS A 9 0.41 6.95 -6.62
N ILE A 10 0.58 8.24 -6.37
CA ILE A 10 1.38 9.15 -7.17
C ILE A 10 2.60 9.50 -6.33
N SER A 11 3.79 9.38 -6.93
CA SER A 11 5.06 9.71 -6.28
C SER A 11 5.54 11.11 -6.69
N PHE A 12 5.98 11.87 -5.69
CA PHE A 12 6.66 13.15 -5.86
C PHE A 12 8.04 13.07 -5.21
N ASN A 13 9.09 13.12 -6.03
CA ASN A 13 10.45 13.28 -5.52
C ASN A 13 10.65 14.73 -5.04
N ILE A 14 11.18 14.88 -3.83
CA ILE A 14 11.41 16.16 -3.16
C ILE A 14 12.91 16.31 -2.96
N GLU A 15 13.60 16.89 -3.94
CA GLU A 15 15.05 17.13 -3.88
C GLU A 15 15.35 18.52 -3.32
N ASP A 16 14.57 19.52 -3.72
CA ASP A 16 14.70 20.90 -3.25
C ASP A 16 13.35 21.63 -3.16
N ARG A 17 13.40 22.92 -2.78
CA ARG A 17 12.20 23.73 -2.54
C ARG A 17 11.36 24.00 -3.79
N SER A 18 11.92 23.91 -4.99
CA SER A 18 11.20 24.15 -6.25
C SER A 18 10.08 23.11 -6.48
N TYR A 19 10.25 21.89 -5.94
CA TYR A 19 9.28 20.80 -6.07
C TYR A 19 8.04 20.98 -5.17
N LEU A 20 8.13 21.79 -4.11
CA LEU A 20 7.03 22.01 -3.17
C LEU A 20 5.83 22.67 -3.82
N ALA A 21 6.04 23.57 -4.79
CA ALA A 21 4.96 24.23 -5.51
C ALA A 21 4.14 23.22 -6.33
N ASN A 22 4.82 22.29 -7.01
CA ASN A 22 4.15 21.26 -7.79
C ASN A 22 3.41 20.26 -6.90
N LEU A 23 4.09 19.76 -5.85
CA LEU A 23 3.49 18.88 -4.85
C LEU A 23 2.21 19.50 -4.28
N LYS A 24 2.27 20.73 -3.78
CA LYS A 24 1.11 21.41 -3.19
C LYS A 24 -0.03 21.54 -4.20
N ARG A 25 0.25 22.02 -5.41
CA ARG A 25 -0.77 22.21 -6.46
C ARG A 25 -1.48 20.89 -6.79
N GLU A 26 -0.73 19.81 -6.93
CA GLU A 26 -1.30 18.52 -7.31
C GLU A 26 -2.08 17.86 -6.18
N VAL A 27 -1.58 17.92 -4.94
CA VAL A 27 -2.31 17.41 -3.77
C VAL A 27 -3.55 18.23 -3.46
N HIS A 28 -3.50 19.55 -3.65
CA HIS A 28 -4.67 20.42 -3.55
C HIS A 28 -5.75 20.01 -4.57
N ARG A 29 -5.35 19.80 -5.83
CA ARG A 29 -6.23 19.33 -6.90
C ARG A 29 -6.88 17.99 -6.56
N LEU A 30 -6.09 17.03 -6.07
CA LEU A 30 -6.59 15.71 -5.63
C LEU A 30 -7.54 15.81 -4.44
N SER A 31 -7.27 16.72 -3.50
CA SER A 31 -8.13 16.97 -2.33
C SER A 31 -9.52 17.45 -2.74
N ILE A 32 -9.61 18.40 -3.68
CA ILE A 32 -10.88 18.86 -4.23
C ILE A 32 -11.60 17.72 -4.95
N GLN A 33 -10.89 16.96 -5.79
CA GLN A 33 -11.47 15.85 -6.56
C GLN A 33 -11.96 14.70 -5.68
N CYS A 34 -11.28 14.45 -4.56
CA CYS A 34 -11.72 13.50 -3.56
C CYS A 34 -13.06 13.90 -2.92
N GLY A 35 -13.45 15.18 -3.01
CA GLY A 35 -14.68 15.70 -2.41
C GLY A 35 -14.48 16.23 -0.99
N LEU A 36 -13.25 16.60 -0.61
CA LEU A 36 -13.00 17.32 0.63
C LEU A 36 -13.61 18.71 0.57
N ASN A 37 -14.13 19.18 1.71
CA ASN A 37 -14.59 20.56 1.83
C ASN A 37 -13.43 21.57 1.85
N GLU A 38 -13.71 22.85 1.61
CA GLU A 38 -12.70 23.91 1.53
C GLU A 38 -11.79 23.99 2.77
N LYS A 39 -12.36 23.82 3.96
CA LYS A 39 -11.59 23.80 5.21
C LYS A 39 -10.57 22.66 5.21
N LYS A 40 -10.98 21.43 4.87
CA LYS A 40 -10.12 20.26 4.80
C LYS A 40 -9.05 20.40 3.72
N VAL A 41 -9.39 20.98 2.57
CA VAL A 41 -8.40 21.28 1.51
C VAL A 41 -7.31 22.23 2.03
N ALA A 42 -7.69 23.28 2.77
CA ALA A 42 -6.72 24.20 3.39
C ALA A 42 -5.85 23.51 4.46
N GLU A 43 -6.43 22.59 5.25
CA GLU A 43 -5.69 21.77 6.22
C GLU A 43 -4.66 20.87 5.51
N VAL A 44 -5.04 20.21 4.41
CA VAL A 44 -4.14 19.39 3.58
C VAL A 44 -2.98 20.25 3.06
N ASP A 45 -3.26 21.44 2.54
CA ASP A 45 -2.24 22.35 2.01
C ASP A 45 -1.15 22.70 3.03
N ILE A 46 -1.54 22.91 4.29
CA ILE A 46 -0.60 23.17 5.38
C ILE A 46 0.23 21.91 5.67
N VAL A 47 -0.42 20.76 5.81
CA VAL A 47 0.26 19.50 6.13
C VAL A 47 1.25 19.09 5.04
N VAL A 48 0.88 19.23 3.77
CA VAL A 48 1.77 18.96 2.63
C VAL A 48 2.99 19.87 2.64
N ALA A 49 2.80 21.16 2.95
CA ALA A 49 3.90 22.10 3.06
C ALA A 49 4.85 21.74 4.21
N GLU A 50 4.32 21.32 5.36
CA GLU A 50 5.11 20.88 6.50
C GLU A 50 5.87 19.58 6.21
N ILE A 51 5.22 18.58 5.59
CA ILE A 51 5.88 17.32 5.19
C ILE A 51 7.05 17.61 4.24
N GLY A 52 6.82 18.36 3.16
CA GLY A 52 7.85 18.67 2.19
C GLY A 52 8.98 19.53 2.77
N SER A 53 8.64 20.53 3.59
CA SER A 53 9.63 21.34 4.33
C SER A 53 10.49 20.47 5.25
N ASN A 54 9.88 19.52 5.97
CA ASN A 54 10.59 18.65 6.89
C ASN A 54 11.58 17.73 6.17
N ILE A 55 11.15 17.13 5.06
CA ILE A 55 12.00 16.30 4.20
C ILE A 55 13.24 17.10 3.74
N ILE A 56 13.05 18.31 3.20
CA ILE A 56 14.16 19.13 2.70
C ILE A 56 15.10 19.56 3.84
N LYS A 57 14.55 20.13 4.91
CA LYS A 57 15.35 20.75 5.98
C LYS A 57 16.11 19.73 6.83
N HIS A 58 15.55 18.54 7.01
CA HIS A 58 16.06 17.57 8.00
C HIS A 58 16.63 16.30 7.38
N ALA A 59 16.27 15.97 6.13
CA ALA A 59 16.81 14.80 5.43
C ALA A 59 17.58 15.14 4.13
N GLY A 60 17.53 16.39 3.66
CA GLY A 60 18.20 16.80 2.42
C GLY A 60 17.53 16.28 1.15
N GLY A 61 16.38 15.62 1.28
CA GLY A 61 15.59 15.09 0.18
C GLY A 61 14.77 13.88 0.59
N GLY A 62 13.84 13.48 -0.27
CA GLY A 62 12.95 12.34 0.00
C GLY A 62 11.83 12.24 -1.01
N GLU A 63 10.75 11.58 -0.61
CA GLU A 63 9.65 11.23 -1.49
C GLU A 63 8.32 11.45 -0.76
N VAL A 64 7.31 11.96 -1.46
CA VAL A 64 5.94 12.04 -0.97
C VAL A 64 5.07 11.19 -1.88
N LEU A 65 4.39 10.21 -1.29
CA LEU A 65 3.41 9.37 -1.98
C LEU A 65 2.01 9.82 -1.62
N VAL A 66 1.12 9.92 -2.60
CA VAL A 66 -0.25 10.40 -2.41
C VAL A 66 -1.23 9.46 -3.09
N MET A 67 -2.27 9.05 -2.38
CA MET A 67 -3.28 8.12 -2.88
C MET A 67 -4.68 8.57 -2.46
N LEU A 68 -5.65 8.40 -3.36
CA LEU A 68 -7.06 8.38 -2.98
C LEU A 68 -7.43 6.93 -2.63
N THR A 69 -7.87 6.70 -1.39
CA THR A 69 -8.16 5.38 -0.84
C THR A 69 -9.60 5.30 -0.39
N ASP A 70 -10.21 4.11 -0.47
CA ASP A 70 -11.49 3.80 0.16
C ASP A 70 -11.32 2.99 1.46
N GLN A 71 -10.07 2.66 1.84
CA GLN A 71 -9.71 1.94 3.05
C GLN A 71 -9.00 2.86 4.06
N PRO A 72 -9.36 2.83 5.36
CA PRO A 72 -10.51 2.11 5.94
C PRO A 72 -11.87 2.79 5.63
N GLN A 73 -11.83 4.01 5.07
CA GLN A 73 -12.95 4.71 4.47
C GLN A 73 -12.40 5.74 3.46
N PRO A 74 -13.24 6.32 2.59
CA PRO A 74 -12.81 7.30 1.59
C PRO A 74 -11.97 8.46 2.16
N ALA A 75 -10.73 8.58 1.67
CA ALA A 75 -9.74 9.53 2.15
C ALA A 75 -8.71 9.89 1.07
N ILE A 76 -8.00 10.99 1.30
CA ILE A 76 -6.67 11.20 0.75
C ILE A 76 -5.62 10.75 1.78
N GLU A 77 -4.73 9.86 1.34
CA GLU A 77 -3.58 9.36 2.10
C GLU A 77 -2.30 10.01 1.55
N ILE A 78 -1.47 10.51 2.46
CA ILE A 78 -0.20 11.17 2.17
C ILE A 78 0.88 10.49 3.01
N ILE A 79 1.91 9.98 2.34
CA ILE A 79 3.06 9.34 2.98
C ILE A 79 4.32 10.13 2.64
N GLY A 80 4.95 10.74 3.63
CA GLY A 80 6.29 11.30 3.51
C GLY A 80 7.34 10.25 3.85
N ILE A 81 8.36 10.11 3.00
CA ILE A 81 9.44 9.13 3.13
C ILE A 81 10.77 9.86 2.99
N ASP A 82 11.67 9.70 3.97
CA ASP A 82 13.03 10.22 3.89
C ASP A 82 14.09 9.22 4.35
N ALA A 83 15.34 9.50 3.98
CA ALA A 83 16.53 8.75 4.40
C ALA A 83 17.44 9.61 5.30
N GLY A 84 16.85 10.53 6.06
CA GLY A 84 17.57 11.42 6.96
C GLY A 84 18.12 10.71 8.20
N PRO A 85 18.64 11.46 9.18
CA PRO A 85 19.23 10.89 10.40
C PRO A 85 18.22 10.19 11.31
N GLY A 86 16.91 10.32 11.05
CA GLY A 86 15.84 9.90 11.93
C GLY A 86 15.61 10.86 13.11
N ILE A 87 14.59 10.58 13.91
CA ILE A 87 14.13 11.42 15.02
C ILE A 87 14.49 10.73 16.35
N ASN A 88 15.36 11.36 17.14
CA ASN A 88 15.88 10.76 18.39
C ASN A 88 14.85 10.66 19.53
N ASP A 89 13.96 11.64 19.68
CA ASP A 89 12.93 11.66 20.75
C ASP A 89 11.58 12.08 20.18
N LEU A 90 10.95 11.15 19.46
CA LEU A 90 9.67 11.38 18.81
C LEU A 90 8.57 11.71 19.83
N ALA A 91 8.57 11.05 21.00
CA ALA A 91 7.56 11.28 22.02
C ALA A 91 7.60 12.73 22.53
N ARG A 92 8.79 13.27 22.79
CA ARG A 92 8.97 14.66 23.18
C ARG A 92 8.64 15.64 22.05
N MET A 93 9.00 15.32 20.80
CA MET A 93 8.70 16.20 19.66
C MET A 93 7.20 16.27 19.32
N MET A 94 6.43 15.26 19.73
CA MET A 94 4.97 15.21 19.58
C MET A 94 4.21 15.84 20.75
N GLN A 95 4.90 16.23 21.83
CA GLN A 95 4.34 17.01 22.94
C GLN A 95 4.47 18.51 22.59
N ASP A 96 3.34 19.17 22.38
CA ASP A 96 3.29 20.61 22.11
C ASP A 96 4.06 21.39 23.19
N GLY A 97 4.98 22.25 22.75
CA GLY A 97 5.53 23.33 23.59
C GLY A 97 6.95 23.17 24.14
N ILE A 98 7.60 22.00 24.08
CA ILE A 98 9.00 21.87 24.54
C ILE A 98 9.93 21.91 23.32
N SER A 99 10.18 23.14 22.87
CA SER A 99 11.20 23.41 21.88
C SER A 99 12.57 23.02 22.44
N THR A 100 13.27 22.16 21.71
CA THR A 100 14.73 22.15 21.76
C THR A 100 15.21 22.06 20.32
N VAL A 101 15.58 23.24 19.82
CA VAL A 101 16.31 23.52 18.57
C VAL A 101 15.54 23.27 17.26
N ASN A 102 15.10 24.37 16.63
CA ASN A 102 14.61 24.52 15.25
C ASN A 102 13.34 23.74 14.81
N THR A 103 12.22 24.47 14.70
CA THR A 103 11.00 24.29 13.85
C THR A 103 10.29 22.93 13.70
N LEU A 104 10.92 21.79 13.95
CA LEU A 104 10.38 20.45 13.65
C LEU A 104 9.19 20.08 14.56
N GLY A 105 9.24 20.44 15.85
CA GLY A 105 8.17 20.16 16.81
C GLY A 105 6.86 20.90 16.50
N GLN A 106 6.94 22.10 15.92
CA GLN A 106 5.75 22.84 15.48
C GLN A 106 5.13 22.20 14.22
N GLY A 107 5.97 21.79 13.26
CA GLY A 107 5.51 21.14 12.03
C GLY A 107 4.84 19.79 12.29
N LEU A 108 5.46 18.91 13.08
CA LEU A 108 4.86 17.60 13.44
C LEU A 108 3.59 17.76 14.29
N GLY A 109 3.57 18.74 15.20
CA GLY A 109 2.36 19.09 15.96
C GLY A 109 1.23 19.58 15.06
N ALA A 110 1.53 20.41 14.06
CA ALA A 110 0.56 20.88 13.07
C ALA A 110 -0.01 19.73 12.25
N ILE A 111 0.84 18.82 11.75
CA ILE A 111 0.40 17.62 11.02
C ILE A 111 -0.59 16.80 11.88
N LYS A 112 -0.24 16.53 13.13
CA LYS A 112 -1.11 15.77 14.04
C LYS A 112 -2.45 16.47 14.32
N ARG A 113 -2.46 17.79 14.45
CA ARG A 113 -3.68 18.56 14.75
C ARG A 113 -4.61 18.71 13.54
N LEU A 114 -4.05 18.83 12.34
CA LEU A 114 -4.80 19.15 11.13
C LEU A 114 -5.24 17.90 10.36
N SER A 115 -4.49 16.79 10.46
CA SER A 115 -4.88 15.51 9.88
C SER A 115 -5.90 14.77 10.75
N ASP A 116 -6.81 14.03 10.12
CA ASP A 116 -7.76 13.18 10.85
C ASP A 116 -7.10 11.93 11.43
N PHE A 117 -6.03 11.48 10.79
CA PHE A 117 -5.16 10.42 11.29
C PHE A 117 -3.73 10.72 10.88
N SER A 118 -2.78 10.53 11.80
CA SER A 118 -1.37 10.56 11.46
C SER A 118 -0.54 9.65 12.34
N GLN A 119 0.54 9.13 11.78
CA GLN A 119 1.55 8.36 12.49
C GLN A 119 2.93 8.68 11.93
N VAL A 120 3.94 8.64 12.80
CA VAL A 120 5.34 8.87 12.42
C VAL A 120 6.15 7.68 12.90
N TYR A 121 6.83 7.02 11.98
CA TYR A 121 7.77 5.95 12.25
C TYR A 121 9.18 6.43 11.85
N SER A 122 10.09 6.49 12.81
CA SER A 122 11.44 6.97 12.59
C SER A 122 12.44 6.08 13.28
N VAL A 123 13.54 5.79 12.59
CA VAL A 123 14.63 4.97 13.12
C VAL A 123 15.94 5.71 12.89
N LYS A 124 16.75 5.81 13.94
CA LYS A 124 18.03 6.52 13.90
C LYS A 124 18.93 5.93 12.80
N GLY A 125 19.42 6.80 11.92
CA GLY A 125 20.27 6.45 10.78
C GLY A 125 19.55 5.75 9.62
N TRP A 126 18.24 5.51 9.71
CA TRP A 126 17.44 4.92 8.64
C TRP A 126 16.55 5.97 7.94
N GLY A 127 16.06 6.96 8.69
CA GLY A 127 15.16 8.01 8.21
C GLY A 127 13.77 7.93 8.85
N THR A 128 12.80 8.54 8.18
CA THR A 128 11.42 8.65 8.68
C THR A 128 10.40 8.29 7.62
N VAL A 129 9.32 7.63 8.06
CA VAL A 129 8.07 7.46 7.31
C VAL A 129 6.98 8.14 8.11
N LEU A 130 6.32 9.13 7.50
CA LEU A 130 5.19 9.85 8.06
C LEU A 130 3.95 9.52 7.25
N LEU A 131 2.88 9.09 7.91
CA LEU A 131 1.57 8.85 7.32
C LEU A 131 0.60 9.90 7.82
N ALA A 132 -0.18 10.49 6.91
CA ALA A 132 -1.29 11.37 7.20
C ALA A 132 -2.51 11.00 6.33
N ARG A 133 -3.71 11.04 6.91
CA ARG A 133 -4.98 10.84 6.19
C ARG A 133 -5.97 11.95 6.50
N PHE A 134 -6.74 12.31 5.47
CA PHE A 134 -7.86 13.22 5.57
C PHE A 134 -9.09 12.54 4.98
N TYR A 135 -10.09 12.29 5.83
CA TYR A 135 -11.29 11.56 5.44
C TYR A 135 -12.31 12.51 4.81
N ILE A 136 -13.03 12.04 3.79
CA ILE A 136 -14.15 12.79 3.21
C ILE A 136 -15.23 13.04 4.28
N LYS A 137 -15.46 12.04 5.14
CA LYS A 137 -16.40 12.10 6.24
C LYS A 137 -15.64 12.10 7.57
N PRO A 138 -16.02 12.95 8.55
CA PRO A 138 -15.36 13.00 9.84
C PRO A 138 -15.37 11.63 10.54
N PRO A 139 -14.23 11.10 10.99
CA PRO A 139 -14.16 9.77 11.59
C PRO A 139 -14.87 9.68 12.94
N GLU A 140 -15.07 10.79 13.65
CA GLU A 140 -15.82 10.81 14.91
C GLU A 140 -17.31 10.48 14.68
N GLN A 141 -17.84 10.89 13.52
CA GLN A 141 -19.21 10.63 13.12
C GLN A 141 -19.34 9.33 12.30
N TYR A 142 -18.30 8.99 11.55
CA TYR A 142 -18.22 7.82 10.69
C TYR A 142 -16.98 7.00 11.04
N PRO A 143 -16.97 6.31 12.20
CA PRO A 143 -15.82 5.52 12.59
C PRO A 143 -15.63 4.36 11.60
N PRO A 144 -14.38 4.03 11.23
CA PRO A 144 -14.11 2.89 10.38
C PRO A 144 -14.65 1.61 11.03
N LYS A 145 -15.26 0.74 10.21
CA LYS A 145 -15.84 -0.51 10.71
C LYS A 145 -14.74 -1.41 11.27
N PRO A 146 -14.98 -2.10 12.39
CA PRO A 146 -14.10 -3.15 12.84
C PRO A 146 -13.96 -4.22 11.75
N GLY A 147 -12.74 -4.67 11.50
CA GLY A 147 -12.46 -5.60 10.43
C GLY A 147 -10.96 -5.80 10.21
N PRO A 148 -10.60 -6.54 9.15
CA PRO A 148 -9.21 -6.66 8.76
C PRO A 148 -8.63 -5.30 8.35
N GLU A 149 -7.34 -5.12 8.62
CA GLU A 149 -6.62 -3.95 8.15
C GLU A 149 -6.03 -4.25 6.78
N LEU A 150 -6.49 -3.48 5.79
CA LEU A 150 -6.16 -3.65 4.38
C LEU A 150 -5.36 -2.43 3.91
N ARG A 151 -4.11 -2.62 3.50
CA ARG A 151 -3.22 -1.52 3.05
C ARG A 151 -2.49 -1.90 1.79
N THR A 152 -2.31 -0.93 0.92
CA THR A 152 -1.66 -1.12 -0.38
C THR A 152 -0.67 -0.01 -0.65
N LEU A 153 0.34 -0.31 -1.44
CA LEU A 153 1.24 0.64 -2.08
C LEU A 153 1.41 0.16 -3.51
N LEU A 154 1.08 1.01 -4.48
CA LEU A 154 1.09 0.66 -5.90
C LEU A 154 1.60 1.87 -6.68
N LEU A 155 2.74 1.72 -7.33
CA LEU A 155 3.38 2.77 -8.12
C LEU A 155 3.74 2.23 -9.50
N PRO A 156 3.47 3.01 -10.56
CA PRO A 156 3.97 2.66 -11.87
C PRO A 156 5.50 2.73 -11.91
N LYS A 157 6.10 1.99 -12.83
CA LYS A 157 7.49 2.19 -13.22
C LYS A 157 7.76 3.67 -13.48
N PRO A 158 8.87 4.26 -12.99
CA PRO A 158 9.19 5.65 -13.28
C PRO A 158 9.16 5.95 -14.79
N GLY A 159 8.44 7.01 -15.16
CA GLY A 159 8.21 7.40 -16.55
C GLY A 159 6.92 6.85 -17.18
N GLU A 160 6.28 5.86 -16.56
CA GLU A 160 4.99 5.33 -17.01
C GLU A 160 3.80 6.03 -16.36
N ARG A 161 2.70 6.14 -17.10
CA ARG A 161 1.42 6.68 -16.60
C ARG A 161 0.46 5.58 -16.13
N ALA A 162 0.59 4.39 -16.70
CA ALA A 162 -0.20 3.22 -16.36
C ALA A 162 0.70 2.21 -15.65
N CYS A 163 0.21 1.65 -14.55
CA CYS A 163 0.94 0.64 -13.79
C CYS A 163 0.58 -0.74 -14.35
N GLY A 164 1.60 -1.52 -14.71
CA GLY A 164 1.46 -2.92 -15.12
C GLY A 164 1.03 -3.84 -13.97
N ASP A 165 1.26 -3.42 -12.73
CA ASP A 165 0.74 -4.08 -11.53
C ASP A 165 -0.70 -3.66 -11.22
N GLY A 166 -1.42 -4.53 -10.53
CA GLY A 166 -2.75 -4.21 -10.02
C GLY A 166 -3.27 -5.25 -9.04
N TYR A 167 -4.18 -4.81 -8.18
CA TYR A 167 -4.77 -5.65 -7.15
C TYR A 167 -6.28 -5.55 -7.12
N PHE A 168 -6.90 -6.57 -6.55
CA PHE A 168 -8.29 -6.54 -6.11
C PHE A 168 -8.36 -6.97 -4.66
N ILE A 169 -9.07 -6.21 -3.85
CA ILE A 169 -9.37 -6.60 -2.49
C ILE A 169 -10.83 -6.33 -2.15
N ASN A 170 -11.46 -7.32 -1.54
CA ASN A 170 -12.80 -7.19 -0.98
C ASN A 170 -12.82 -7.90 0.37
N ALA A 171 -13.32 -7.22 1.39
CA ALA A 171 -13.58 -7.80 2.69
C ALA A 171 -15.05 -7.57 3.06
N ASP A 172 -15.73 -8.65 3.42
CA ASP A 172 -17.11 -8.64 3.86
C ASP A 172 -17.31 -9.55 5.08
N LYS A 173 -18.56 -9.86 5.43
CA LYS A 173 -18.87 -10.72 6.59
C LYS A 173 -18.46 -12.18 6.38
N THR A 174 -18.32 -12.63 5.14
CA THR A 174 -17.98 -14.01 4.79
C THR A 174 -16.48 -14.25 4.81
N GLY A 175 -15.69 -13.24 4.42
CA GLY A 175 -14.27 -13.41 4.27
C GLY A 175 -13.56 -12.22 3.64
N ILE A 176 -12.35 -12.51 3.18
CA ILE A 176 -11.52 -11.59 2.40
C ILE A 176 -11.19 -12.30 1.08
N ARG A 177 -11.30 -11.60 -0.04
CA ARG A 177 -10.81 -12.03 -1.34
C ARG A 177 -9.76 -11.04 -1.82
N LEU A 178 -8.58 -11.55 -2.14
CA LEU A 178 -7.43 -10.76 -2.53
C LEU A 178 -6.81 -11.36 -3.80
N PHE A 179 -6.49 -10.51 -4.75
CA PHE A 179 -5.67 -10.81 -5.91
C PHE A 179 -4.61 -9.72 -6.07
N LEU A 180 -3.38 -10.13 -6.39
CA LEU A 180 -2.32 -9.24 -6.86
C LEU A 180 -1.75 -9.84 -8.14
N GLY A 181 -1.64 -9.04 -9.19
CA GLY A 181 -1.08 -9.43 -10.46
C GLY A 181 -0.13 -8.39 -11.03
N ASP A 182 0.75 -8.86 -11.89
CA ASP A 182 1.79 -8.11 -12.58
C ASP A 182 1.75 -8.53 -14.05
N GLY A 183 1.35 -7.59 -14.90
CA GLY A 183 1.18 -7.80 -16.34
C GLY A 183 2.52 -7.83 -17.05
N LEU A 184 2.69 -8.70 -18.05
CA LEU A 184 3.99 -8.81 -18.72
C LEU A 184 4.46 -7.48 -19.35
N GLY A 185 5.61 -7.01 -18.86
CA GLY A 185 6.21 -5.71 -19.23
C GLY A 185 5.67 -4.60 -18.34
N HIS A 186 5.50 -3.40 -18.89
CA HIS A 186 4.96 -2.24 -18.16
C HIS A 186 4.04 -1.41 -19.05
N GLY A 187 3.40 -0.42 -18.45
CA GLY A 187 2.56 0.55 -19.16
C GLY A 187 1.17 0.01 -19.53
N PRO A 188 0.48 0.65 -20.50
CA PRO A 188 -0.95 0.42 -20.75
C PRO A 188 -1.34 -1.02 -21.11
N GLU A 189 -0.49 -1.75 -21.83
CA GLU A 189 -0.81 -3.13 -22.25
C GLU A 189 -0.66 -4.15 -21.11
N ALA A 190 0.32 -3.96 -20.23
CA ALA A 190 0.43 -4.74 -19.00
C ALA A 190 -0.76 -4.44 -18.07
N HIS A 191 -1.11 -3.16 -17.93
CA HIS A 191 -2.27 -2.71 -17.17
C HIS A 191 -3.58 -3.35 -17.66
N LYS A 192 -3.78 -3.44 -18.99
CA LYS A 192 -4.96 -4.10 -19.58
C LYS A 192 -5.04 -5.58 -19.19
N ALA A 193 -3.92 -6.30 -19.19
CA ALA A 193 -3.89 -7.71 -18.79
C ALA A 193 -4.31 -7.90 -17.33
N VAL A 194 -3.76 -7.08 -16.43
CA VAL A 194 -4.10 -7.15 -14.99
C VAL A 194 -5.53 -6.70 -14.71
N THR A 195 -6.01 -5.65 -15.36
CA THR A 195 -7.40 -5.20 -15.21
C THR A 195 -8.40 -6.27 -15.69
N ALA A 196 -8.10 -6.98 -16.77
CA ALA A 196 -8.91 -8.12 -17.22
C ALA A 196 -8.90 -9.27 -16.20
N ALA A 197 -7.74 -9.61 -15.64
CA ALA A 197 -7.64 -10.63 -14.59
C ALA A 197 -8.40 -10.25 -13.31
N ILE A 198 -8.29 -9.00 -12.89
CA ILE A 198 -9.05 -8.44 -11.75
C ILE A 198 -10.55 -8.55 -12.00
N GLY A 199 -11.01 -8.20 -13.21
CA GLY A 199 -12.41 -8.34 -13.60
C GLY A 199 -12.89 -9.78 -13.48
N SER A 200 -12.17 -10.72 -14.08
CA SER A 200 -12.47 -12.15 -13.99
C SER A 200 -12.52 -12.64 -12.54
N PHE A 201 -11.48 -12.36 -11.74
CA PHE A 201 -11.43 -12.76 -10.34
C PHE A 201 -12.58 -12.16 -9.51
N ARG A 202 -12.84 -10.85 -9.66
CA ARG A 202 -13.88 -10.12 -8.92
C ARG A 202 -15.24 -10.78 -9.06
N TYR A 203 -15.63 -11.11 -10.29
CA TYR A 203 -16.97 -11.64 -10.61
C TYR A 203 -17.04 -13.17 -10.64
N CYS A 204 -15.92 -13.87 -10.43
CA CYS A 204 -15.90 -15.32 -10.37
C CYS A 204 -16.66 -15.84 -9.13
N MET A 205 -17.54 -16.82 -9.36
CA MET A 205 -18.36 -17.48 -8.33
C MET A 205 -17.82 -18.85 -7.92
N LEU A 206 -16.73 -19.31 -8.54
CA LEU A 206 -16.09 -20.57 -8.21
C LEU A 206 -15.42 -20.46 -6.83
N SER A 207 -15.42 -21.57 -6.09
CA SER A 207 -14.87 -21.61 -4.74
C SER A 207 -13.45 -22.17 -4.71
N ASP A 208 -13.10 -23.10 -5.60
CA ASP A 208 -11.76 -23.69 -5.71
C ASP A 208 -10.80 -22.71 -6.42
N LEU A 209 -9.70 -22.34 -5.77
CA LEU A 209 -8.78 -21.35 -6.34
C LEU A 209 -8.03 -21.85 -7.58
N SER A 210 -7.88 -23.16 -7.76
CA SER A 210 -7.29 -23.71 -8.98
C SER A 210 -8.23 -23.54 -10.18
N GLU A 211 -9.53 -23.73 -9.98
CA GLU A 211 -10.55 -23.49 -11.01
C GLU A 211 -10.71 -22.00 -11.30
N VAL A 212 -10.70 -21.14 -10.26
CA VAL A 212 -10.67 -19.68 -10.43
C VAL A 212 -9.45 -19.25 -11.25
N MET A 213 -8.26 -19.79 -10.96
CA MET A 213 -7.04 -19.50 -11.71
C MET A 213 -7.16 -19.93 -13.18
N ARG A 214 -7.79 -21.08 -13.47
CA ARG A 214 -8.06 -21.52 -14.85
C ARG A 214 -9.04 -20.61 -15.57
N GLN A 215 -10.10 -20.16 -14.89
CA GLN A 215 -11.05 -19.20 -15.46
C GLN A 215 -10.36 -17.87 -15.81
N VAL A 216 -9.59 -17.31 -14.87
CA VAL A 216 -8.81 -16.09 -15.10
C VAL A 216 -7.84 -16.27 -16.27
N ASN A 217 -7.19 -17.43 -16.36
CA ASN A 217 -6.31 -17.75 -17.48
C ASN A 217 -7.04 -17.70 -18.82
N GLU A 218 -8.23 -18.29 -18.95
CA GLU A 218 -9.01 -18.24 -20.18
C GLU A 218 -9.40 -16.80 -20.56
N ASP A 219 -9.84 -16.01 -19.58
CA ASP A 219 -10.33 -14.65 -19.80
C ASP A 219 -9.23 -13.68 -20.26
N VAL A 220 -7.97 -13.94 -19.89
CA VAL A 220 -6.83 -13.07 -20.25
C VAL A 220 -6.00 -13.57 -21.42
N LYS A 221 -6.38 -14.68 -22.09
CA LYS A 221 -5.64 -15.25 -23.24
C LYS A 221 -5.35 -14.28 -24.39
N ARG A 222 -6.20 -13.28 -24.57
CA ARG A 222 -6.06 -12.27 -25.65
C ARG A 222 -5.31 -11.01 -25.21
N THR A 223 -4.68 -11.04 -24.04
CA THR A 223 -3.89 -9.93 -23.50
C THR A 223 -2.40 -10.24 -23.60
N ARG A 224 -1.53 -9.37 -23.06
CA ARG A 224 -0.12 -9.71 -22.87
C ARG A 224 0.10 -10.88 -21.91
N GLY A 225 -0.90 -11.28 -21.14
CA GLY A 225 -0.74 -12.21 -20.04
C GLY A 225 -0.09 -11.54 -18.83
N LEU A 226 -0.05 -12.28 -17.74
CA LEU A 226 0.39 -11.77 -16.45
C LEU A 226 0.87 -12.91 -15.55
N VAL A 227 1.54 -12.53 -14.48
CA VAL A 227 1.74 -13.36 -13.30
C VAL A 227 0.79 -12.87 -12.20
N GLY A 228 0.41 -13.73 -11.27
CA GLY A 228 -0.60 -13.36 -10.29
C GLY A 228 -0.76 -14.36 -9.16
N SER A 229 -1.21 -13.88 -8.00
CA SER A 229 -1.53 -14.69 -6.85
C SER A 229 -2.86 -14.27 -6.21
N MET A 230 -3.56 -15.26 -5.67
CA MET A 230 -4.88 -15.16 -5.06
C MET A 230 -4.79 -15.63 -3.61
N ALA A 231 -5.47 -14.91 -2.72
CA ALA A 231 -5.65 -15.27 -1.33
C ALA A 231 -7.11 -15.09 -0.92
N VAL A 232 -7.72 -16.13 -0.35
CA VAL A 232 -9.09 -16.06 0.16
C VAL A 232 -9.10 -16.48 1.62
N TYR A 233 -9.57 -15.59 2.48
CA TYR A 233 -9.76 -15.86 3.89
C TYR A 233 -11.23 -16.17 4.18
N ASN A 234 -11.51 -17.24 4.91
CA ASN A 234 -12.86 -17.60 5.35
C ASN A 234 -13.05 -17.23 6.83
N HIS A 235 -13.96 -16.32 7.15
CA HIS A 235 -14.19 -15.91 8.54
C HIS A 235 -14.76 -17.04 9.41
N ARG A 236 -15.60 -17.91 8.85
CA ARG A 236 -16.25 -19.02 9.57
C ARG A 236 -15.26 -20.15 9.87
N LEU A 237 -14.49 -20.57 8.87
CA LEU A 237 -13.51 -21.65 9.01
C LEU A 237 -12.19 -21.16 9.61
N ARG A 238 -11.96 -19.85 9.64
CA ARG A 238 -10.71 -19.22 10.08
C ARG A 238 -9.49 -19.83 9.38
N ASN A 239 -9.52 -19.86 8.06
CA ASN A 239 -8.38 -20.29 7.27
C ASN A 239 -8.20 -19.41 6.03
N TRP A 240 -6.96 -19.36 5.57
CA TRP A 240 -6.60 -18.85 4.26
C TRP A 240 -6.48 -19.99 3.27
N ARG A 241 -6.86 -19.72 2.03
CA ARG A 241 -6.53 -20.53 0.86
C ARG A 241 -5.74 -19.66 -0.10
N LEU A 242 -4.60 -20.16 -0.53
CA LEU A 242 -3.61 -19.40 -1.29
C LEU A 242 -3.26 -20.16 -2.59
N CYS A 243 -3.16 -19.44 -3.69
CA CYS A 243 -2.82 -19.99 -5.00
C CYS A 243 -2.10 -18.93 -5.84
N GLY A 244 -1.09 -19.31 -6.63
CA GLY A 244 -0.38 -18.33 -7.45
C GLY A 244 0.40 -18.94 -8.60
N VAL A 245 0.62 -18.14 -9.63
CA VAL A 245 1.39 -18.47 -10.83
C VAL A 245 2.35 -17.32 -11.16
N GLY A 246 3.61 -17.65 -11.41
CA GLY A 246 4.68 -16.70 -11.74
C GLY A 246 5.55 -16.36 -10.54
N ASN A 247 5.70 -15.08 -10.22
CA ASN A 247 6.70 -14.60 -9.24
C ASN A 247 6.16 -13.59 -8.20
N ILE A 248 4.84 -13.44 -8.07
CA ILE A 248 4.25 -12.67 -6.97
C ILE A 248 4.66 -13.31 -5.64
N HIS A 249 5.34 -12.54 -4.79
CA HIS A 249 5.80 -13.01 -3.49
C HIS A 249 4.66 -12.97 -2.49
N MET A 250 4.40 -14.07 -1.78
CA MET A 250 3.44 -14.14 -0.69
C MET A 250 4.14 -14.58 0.61
N ARG A 251 4.01 -13.79 1.67
CA ARG A 251 4.58 -14.12 2.99
C ARG A 251 3.56 -13.88 4.08
N MET A 252 3.28 -14.93 4.84
CA MET A 252 2.45 -14.87 6.04
C MET A 252 3.33 -14.66 7.26
N TRP A 253 2.96 -13.71 8.10
CA TRP A 253 3.58 -13.44 9.39
C TRP A 253 2.61 -13.73 10.51
N THR A 254 3.13 -14.35 11.56
CA THR A 254 2.45 -14.55 12.84
C THR A 254 3.36 -14.03 13.95
N ALA A 255 2.89 -14.07 15.20
CA ALA A 255 3.73 -13.75 16.35
C ALA A 255 4.93 -14.71 16.53
N ALA A 256 4.83 -15.94 16.02
CA ALA A 256 5.84 -16.98 16.23
C ALA A 256 6.82 -17.12 15.06
N GLU A 257 6.33 -16.98 13.83
CA GLU A 257 7.11 -17.26 12.63
C GLU A 257 6.64 -16.45 11.41
N SER A 258 7.44 -16.52 10.35
CA SER A 258 7.07 -16.08 9.01
C SER A 258 7.24 -17.23 8.02
N LYS A 259 6.26 -17.43 7.14
CA LYS A 259 6.30 -18.47 6.11
C LYS A 259 6.02 -17.89 4.73
N THR A 260 6.86 -18.23 3.76
CA THR A 260 6.70 -17.84 2.36
C THR A 260 5.94 -18.92 1.59
N TYR A 261 5.00 -18.49 0.76
CA TYR A 261 4.19 -19.35 -0.11
C TYR A 261 4.63 -19.10 -1.55
N LEU A 262 5.16 -20.15 -2.19
CA LEU A 262 5.72 -20.05 -3.53
C LEU A 262 4.64 -20.29 -4.58
N PRO A 263 4.50 -19.40 -5.59
CA PRO A 263 3.66 -19.65 -6.75
C PRO A 263 4.26 -20.74 -7.66
N TYR A 264 3.42 -21.29 -8.53
CA TYR A 264 3.84 -22.22 -9.58
C TYR A 264 4.49 -21.48 -10.75
N ASN A 265 5.45 -22.10 -11.43
CA ASN A 265 6.06 -21.52 -12.63
C ASN A 265 5.08 -21.50 -13.81
N GLY A 266 4.83 -20.33 -14.38
CA GLY A 266 3.97 -20.17 -15.56
C GLY A 266 3.54 -18.72 -15.75
N ILE A 267 2.72 -18.49 -16.77
CA ILE A 267 2.15 -17.19 -17.10
C ILE A 267 0.66 -17.37 -17.37
N ILE A 268 -0.15 -16.61 -16.65
CA ILE A 268 -1.61 -16.59 -16.77
C ILE A 268 -1.96 -15.92 -18.11
N GLY A 269 -2.83 -16.57 -18.88
CA GLY A 269 -3.15 -16.19 -20.26
C GLY A 269 -2.29 -16.88 -21.32
N HIS A 270 -1.19 -17.55 -20.92
CA HIS A 270 -0.31 -18.28 -21.81
C HIS A 270 -0.09 -19.72 -21.32
N ASN A 271 1.04 -19.98 -20.65
CA ASN A 271 1.47 -21.29 -20.20
C ASN A 271 1.11 -21.52 -18.72
N LEU A 272 -0.16 -21.84 -18.48
CA LEU A 272 -0.61 -22.24 -17.15
C LEU A 272 -0.11 -23.65 -16.79
N PRO A 273 0.38 -23.90 -15.56
CA PRO A 273 0.70 -25.24 -15.07
C PRO A 273 -0.48 -26.21 -15.22
N ARG A 274 -0.17 -27.48 -15.55
CA ARG A 274 -1.21 -28.53 -15.65
C ARG A 274 -1.90 -28.79 -14.31
N THR A 275 -1.13 -28.80 -13.24
CA THR A 275 -1.60 -29.03 -11.87
C THR A 275 -1.29 -27.81 -11.03
N ILE A 276 -2.31 -27.28 -10.37
CA ILE A 276 -2.25 -26.17 -9.43
C ILE A 276 -3.07 -26.59 -8.23
N ASN A 277 -2.47 -26.60 -7.05
CA ASN A 277 -3.17 -26.89 -5.81
C ASN A 277 -3.21 -25.63 -4.96
N GLU A 278 -4.32 -25.41 -4.26
CA GLU A 278 -4.38 -24.38 -3.23
C GLU A 278 -3.67 -24.84 -1.95
N GLN A 279 -3.03 -23.90 -1.28
CA GLN A 279 -2.40 -24.11 0.02
C GLN A 279 -3.29 -23.55 1.11
N GLU A 280 -3.59 -24.35 2.12
CA GLU A 280 -4.38 -23.92 3.27
C GLU A 280 -3.48 -23.46 4.42
N VAL A 281 -3.91 -22.40 5.10
CA VAL A 281 -3.24 -21.86 6.30
C VAL A 281 -4.28 -21.61 7.36
N GLU A 282 -4.18 -22.32 8.47
CA GLU A 282 -5.06 -22.11 9.62
C GLU A 282 -4.78 -20.76 10.28
N HIS A 283 -5.84 -20.10 10.75
CA HIS A 283 -5.78 -18.90 11.58
C HIS A 283 -6.30 -19.21 12.98
N ALA A 284 -5.36 -19.58 13.86
CA ALA A 284 -5.64 -19.90 15.25
C ALA A 284 -6.40 -18.77 15.99
N PRO A 285 -7.39 -19.11 16.83
CA PRO A 285 -8.16 -18.13 17.58
C PRO A 285 -7.33 -17.14 18.42
N GLY A 286 -7.63 -15.85 18.26
CA GLY A 286 -7.02 -14.76 19.04
C GLY A 286 -5.57 -14.45 18.69
N LYS A 287 -5.10 -14.88 17.52
CA LYS A 287 -3.74 -14.62 17.02
C LYS A 287 -3.80 -13.69 15.83
N GLU A 288 -2.95 -12.67 15.78
CA GLU A 288 -2.86 -11.86 14.56
C GLU A 288 -2.12 -12.62 13.45
N GLN A 289 -2.60 -12.49 12.22
CA GLN A 289 -1.89 -12.93 11.02
C GLN A 289 -1.79 -11.78 10.01
N ILE A 290 -0.62 -11.63 9.40
CA ILE A 290 -0.35 -10.57 8.43
C ILE A 290 0.13 -11.23 7.14
N LEU A 291 -0.69 -11.16 6.10
CA LEU A 291 -0.32 -11.56 4.75
C LEU A 291 0.27 -10.35 4.02
N ILE A 292 1.50 -10.48 3.53
CA ILE A 292 2.18 -9.50 2.69
C ILE A 292 2.36 -10.11 1.30
N MET A 293 1.90 -9.39 0.27
CA MET A 293 2.06 -9.75 -1.14
C MET A 293 2.83 -8.65 -1.88
N CYS A 294 3.77 -9.01 -2.74
CA CYS A 294 4.51 -8.04 -3.57
C CYS A 294 4.75 -8.56 -4.99
N SER A 295 4.74 -7.65 -5.97
CA SER A 295 5.32 -7.92 -7.29
C SER A 295 6.85 -7.99 -7.23
N ASP A 296 7.47 -8.36 -8.34
CA ASP A 296 8.91 -8.49 -8.41
C ASP A 296 9.66 -7.14 -8.43
N GLY A 297 8.95 -6.02 -8.67
CA GLY A 297 9.43 -4.65 -8.49
C GLY A 297 9.87 -4.33 -7.06
N ILE A 298 9.51 -5.18 -6.09
CA ILE A 298 10.02 -5.16 -4.73
C ILE A 298 10.99 -6.34 -4.52
N LYS A 299 12.22 -6.08 -4.10
CA LYS A 299 13.16 -7.15 -3.69
C LYS A 299 12.57 -7.89 -2.49
N THR A 300 12.60 -9.21 -2.44
CA THR A 300 11.79 -10.02 -1.48
C THR A 300 12.54 -10.50 -0.23
N ARG A 301 13.85 -10.28 -0.14
CA ARG A 301 14.67 -10.68 1.03
C ARG A 301 14.60 -9.64 2.14
N TRP A 302 13.44 -9.50 2.77
CA TRP A 302 13.23 -8.57 3.88
C TRP A 302 13.62 -9.19 5.22
N GLU A 303 14.27 -8.37 6.04
CA GLU A 303 14.55 -8.65 7.44
C GLU A 303 13.75 -7.69 8.31
N MET A 304 12.70 -8.18 8.98
CA MET A 304 11.83 -7.35 9.82
C MET A 304 12.55 -6.79 11.06
N THR A 305 13.71 -7.35 11.42
CA THR A 305 14.60 -6.80 12.46
C THR A 305 15.07 -5.39 12.14
N ARG A 306 15.09 -5.00 10.85
CA ARG A 306 15.38 -3.62 10.40
C ARG A 306 14.27 -2.63 10.72
N TYR A 307 13.08 -3.12 11.09
CA TYR A 307 11.90 -2.32 11.39
C TYR A 307 11.39 -2.56 12.82
N PRO A 308 12.14 -2.16 13.88
CA PRO A 308 11.73 -2.38 15.25
C PRO A 308 10.34 -1.82 15.54
N GLY A 309 9.45 -2.66 16.09
CA GLY A 309 8.12 -2.26 16.55
C GLY A 309 7.12 -1.86 15.46
N ILE A 310 7.46 -2.00 14.17
CA ILE A 310 6.64 -1.49 13.05
C ILE A 310 5.23 -2.09 13.01
N PHE A 311 5.03 -3.32 13.51
CA PHE A 311 3.72 -3.98 13.55
C PHE A 311 2.69 -3.32 14.50
N ARG A 312 3.13 -2.35 15.32
CA ARG A 312 2.26 -1.51 16.16
C ARG A 312 1.68 -0.31 15.43
N TYR A 313 2.25 0.02 14.27
CA TYR A 313 1.80 1.10 13.41
C TYR A 313 0.76 0.60 12.41
N ASP A 314 0.14 1.53 11.71
CA ASP A 314 -0.72 1.23 10.56
C ASP A 314 0.11 0.54 9.47
N MET A 315 -0.48 -0.45 8.82
CA MET A 315 0.23 -1.26 7.83
C MET A 315 0.64 -0.46 6.57
N SER A 316 0.12 0.76 6.32
CA SER A 316 0.67 1.66 5.29
C SER A 316 2.11 2.07 5.61
N ILE A 317 2.47 2.20 6.89
CA ILE A 317 3.87 2.47 7.30
C ILE A 317 4.75 1.27 6.98
N LEU A 318 4.28 0.04 7.23
CA LEU A 318 5.01 -1.17 6.86
C LEU A 318 5.16 -1.28 5.34
N ALA A 319 4.11 -1.02 4.57
CA ALA A 319 4.17 -1.02 3.11
C ALA A 319 5.17 0.02 2.58
N ALA A 320 5.15 1.23 3.13
CA ALA A 320 6.09 2.30 2.80
C ALA A 320 7.54 1.96 3.22
N ALA A 321 7.76 1.32 4.36
CA ALA A 321 9.09 0.89 4.80
C ALA A 321 9.67 -0.21 3.89
N ILE A 322 8.84 -1.19 3.50
CA ILE A 322 9.19 -2.22 2.52
C ILE A 322 9.56 -1.57 1.19
N TYR A 323 8.71 -0.67 0.69
CA TYR A 323 8.97 0.09 -0.55
C TYR A 323 10.28 0.88 -0.46
N LYS A 324 10.44 1.73 0.56
CA LYS A 324 11.60 2.60 0.78
C LYS A 324 12.93 1.86 0.64
N ASP A 325 13.04 0.67 1.24
CA ASP A 325 14.30 -0.07 1.27
C ASP A 325 14.48 -1.06 0.12
N ASN A 326 13.39 -1.49 -0.53
CA ASN A 326 13.40 -2.66 -1.42
C ASN A 326 12.83 -2.41 -2.82
N ALA A 327 12.29 -1.23 -3.10
CA ALA A 327 11.84 -0.85 -4.43
C ALA A 327 13.01 -0.88 -5.43
N ARG A 328 12.78 -1.51 -6.59
CA ARG A 328 13.77 -1.53 -7.68
C ARG A 328 13.81 -0.23 -8.47
N LYS A 329 12.69 0.49 -8.56
CA LYS A 329 12.52 1.71 -9.38
C LYS A 329 12.85 1.54 -10.87
N THR A 330 12.93 0.29 -11.33
CA THR A 330 13.13 -0.09 -12.74
C THR A 330 11.92 -0.82 -13.30
N ASP A 331 10.91 -1.07 -12.48
CA ASP A 331 9.69 -1.79 -12.80
C ASP A 331 8.49 -1.19 -12.07
N ASP A 332 7.30 -1.68 -12.40
CA ASP A 332 6.09 -1.46 -11.61
C ASP A 332 6.27 -2.03 -10.19
N MET A 333 5.73 -1.36 -9.18
CA MET A 333 6.01 -1.67 -7.78
C MET A 333 4.73 -1.78 -6.98
N SER A 334 4.49 -2.96 -6.39
CA SER A 334 3.32 -3.20 -5.55
C SER A 334 3.64 -3.91 -4.23
N VAL A 335 2.95 -3.47 -3.18
CA VAL A 335 2.88 -4.09 -1.87
C VAL A 335 1.42 -4.11 -1.43
N VAL A 336 0.90 -5.28 -1.07
CA VAL A 336 -0.44 -5.43 -0.48
C VAL A 336 -0.30 -6.13 0.86
N ILE A 337 -0.88 -5.54 1.91
CA ILE A 337 -0.82 -6.05 3.27
C ILE A 337 -2.25 -6.24 3.79
N VAL A 338 -2.52 -7.44 4.31
CA VAL A 338 -3.76 -7.76 4.99
C VAL A 338 -3.44 -8.29 6.38
N LYS A 339 -3.93 -7.58 7.40
CA LYS A 339 -3.82 -8.00 8.80
C LYS A 339 -5.19 -8.41 9.33
N VAL A 340 -5.29 -9.67 9.76
CA VAL A 340 -6.46 -10.24 10.45
C VAL A 340 -6.15 -10.48 11.93
N LYS A 341 -7.19 -10.47 12.78
CA LYS A 341 -7.11 -10.63 14.24
C LYS A 341 -7.88 -11.85 14.74
#